data_AF-A0A2V6SJ96-F1
#
_entry.id   AF-A0A2V6SJ96-F1
#
_cell.length_a   1.000
_cell.length_b   1.000
_cell.length_c   1.000
_cell.angle_alpha   90.00
_cell.angle_beta   90.00
_cell.angle_gamma   90.00
#
_symmetry.space_group_name_H-M   'P 1'
#
loop_
_entity.id
_entity.type
_entity.pdbx_description
1 polymer ?
#
loop_
_entity_poly.entity_id
_entity_poly.type
_entity_poly.pdbx_seq_one_letter_code
_entity_poly.pdbx_strand_id
1 'polypeptide(L)'
;MREALPERPARPSHCAIRRAHHGQGRLRVHRARVRGGEGALKLPVPDSHPVPAEIERLRAALSRFLEDEVGPAEDAARIADEADASAALEGWVRARSAALGLYRVLQPADLGGGGVGALGMVALHEAVGRSGCVLGHLALGGDGGLLRFSSGAQRERFLGPVLRGESTAALAFTDAREGPRTTARGCG
;
A
#
# COMPACT_ATOMS: atom_id res chain seq x y z
N MET A 1 37.87 30.50 23.27
CA MET A 1 38.14 29.05 23.24
C MET A 1 36.81 28.35 22.98
N ARG A 2 36.48 28.05 21.71
CA ARG A 2 35.26 27.31 21.35
C ARG A 2 35.69 25.86 21.15
N GLU A 3 35.21 24.98 22.02
CA GLU A 3 35.46 23.55 21.96
C GLU A 3 34.68 22.95 20.78
N ALA A 4 35.40 22.31 19.85
CA ALA A 4 34.81 21.72 18.65
C ALA A 4 34.06 20.44 19.02
N LEU A 5 32.76 20.39 18.70
CA LEU A 5 31.96 19.17 18.79
C LEU A 5 32.51 18.12 17.81
N PRO A 6 32.58 16.82 18.21
CA PRO A 6 33.09 15.78 17.34
C PRO A 6 32.16 15.52 16.14
N GLU A 7 32.77 15.36 14.97
CA GLU A 7 32.13 15.01 13.70
C GLU A 7 31.28 13.74 13.83
N ARG A 8 30.04 13.82 13.35
CA ARG A 8 29.07 12.72 13.39
C ARG A 8 29.40 11.73 12.27
N PRO A 9 29.45 10.41 12.51
CA PRO A 9 29.74 9.45 11.46
C PRO A 9 28.68 9.50 10.35
N ALA A 10 29.15 9.45 9.09
CA ALA A 10 28.30 9.46 7.91
C ALA A 10 27.33 8.27 7.92
N ARG A 11 26.03 8.56 7.73
CA ARG A 11 25.01 7.52 7.56
C ARG A 11 25.20 6.83 6.21
N PRO A 12 25.13 5.49 6.12
CA PRO A 12 25.20 4.80 4.85
C PRO A 12 24.05 5.24 3.94
N SER A 13 24.38 5.53 2.68
CA SER A 13 23.43 5.96 1.66
C SER A 13 22.52 4.80 1.24
N HIS A 14 21.21 5.06 1.25
CA HIS A 14 20.13 4.13 0.89
C HIS A 14 20.09 3.73 -0.61
N CYS A 15 21.19 3.88 -1.36
CA CYS A 15 21.20 3.81 -2.82
C CYS A 15 21.51 2.40 -3.38
N ALA A 16 21.85 1.43 -2.53
CA ALA A 16 22.32 0.11 -3.00
C ALA A 16 21.22 -0.84 -3.51
N ILE A 17 19.93 -0.56 -3.27
CA ILE A 17 18.86 -1.53 -3.54
C ILE A 17 18.45 -1.55 -5.03
N ARG A 18 18.66 -0.46 -5.81
CA ARG A 18 18.09 -0.34 -7.17
C ARG A 18 18.89 -1.00 -8.31
N ARG A 19 20.10 -1.54 -8.09
CA ARG A 19 20.95 -2.07 -9.18
C ARG A 19 20.84 -3.58 -9.45
N ALA A 20 19.74 -4.24 -9.09
CA ALA A 20 19.62 -5.69 -9.28
C ALA A 20 18.64 -6.15 -10.39
N HIS A 21 17.92 -5.25 -11.07
CA HIS A 21 16.78 -5.65 -11.92
C HIS A 21 17.06 -5.87 -13.42
N HIS A 22 18.30 -5.82 -13.90
CA HIS A 22 18.60 -5.95 -15.35
C HIS A 22 19.50 -7.13 -15.76
N GLY A 23 19.58 -8.19 -14.96
CA GLY A 23 20.26 -9.42 -15.38
C GLY A 23 19.43 -10.64 -15.04
N GLN A 24 19.58 -11.73 -15.81
CA GLN A 24 19.03 -13.07 -15.54
C GLN A 24 19.61 -13.68 -14.25
N GLY A 25 19.54 -12.95 -13.14
CA GLY A 25 20.00 -13.37 -11.83
C GLY A 25 18.87 -14.14 -11.16
N ARG A 26 19.04 -15.46 -11.01
CA ARG A 26 18.33 -16.22 -10.00
C ARG A 26 18.36 -15.43 -8.69
N LEU A 27 17.19 -15.05 -8.17
CA LEU A 27 17.06 -14.57 -6.80
C LEU A 27 17.66 -15.64 -5.89
N ARG A 28 18.87 -15.39 -5.38
CA ARG A 28 19.36 -16.13 -4.22
C ARG A 28 18.54 -15.64 -3.06
N VAL A 29 17.46 -16.34 -2.75
CA VAL A 29 16.82 -16.24 -1.45
C VAL A 29 17.87 -16.69 -0.45
N HIS A 30 18.56 -15.74 0.16
CA HIS A 30 19.31 -16.01 1.37
C HIS A 30 18.27 -16.42 2.40
N ARG A 31 18.04 -17.74 2.50
CA ARG A 31 17.41 -18.33 3.67
C ARG A 31 18.35 -17.95 4.81
N ALA A 32 18.04 -16.87 5.51
CA ALA A 32 18.70 -16.54 6.75
C ALA A 32 18.50 -17.78 7.63
N ARG A 33 19.54 -18.58 7.80
CA ARG A 33 19.56 -19.51 8.93
C ARG A 33 19.51 -18.60 10.13
N VAL A 34 18.39 -18.61 10.84
CA VAL A 34 18.32 -18.04 12.18
C VAL A 34 19.46 -18.71 12.92
N ARG A 35 20.55 -17.97 13.16
CA ARG A 35 21.57 -18.41 14.11
C ARG A 35 20.85 -18.48 15.44
N GLY A 36 20.57 -19.69 15.91
CA GLY A 36 20.09 -19.92 17.27
C GLY A 36 21.17 -19.51 18.24
N GLY A 37 21.23 -18.21 18.55
CA GLY A 37 21.91 -17.70 19.72
C GLY A 37 20.99 -17.89 20.91
N GLU A 38 21.54 -18.40 22.02
CA GLU A 38 20.89 -18.33 23.33
C GLU A 38 20.60 -16.85 23.62
N GLY A 39 19.32 -16.46 23.54
CA GLY A 39 18.90 -15.06 23.68
C GLY A 39 18.13 -14.48 22.49
N ALA A 40 17.85 -15.24 21.42
CA ALA A 40 16.86 -14.82 20.43
C ALA A 40 15.50 -14.66 21.14
N LEU A 41 14.94 -13.44 21.12
CA LEU A 41 13.55 -13.20 21.46
C LEU A 41 12.70 -14.12 20.57
N LYS A 42 12.29 -15.27 21.09
CA LYS A 42 11.20 -16.05 20.54
C LYS A 42 9.95 -15.20 20.78
N LEU A 43 9.65 -14.30 19.84
CA LEU A 43 8.29 -13.80 19.74
C LEU A 43 7.43 -15.05 19.56
N PRO A 44 6.51 -15.36 20.48
CA PRO A 44 5.55 -16.41 20.22
C PRO A 44 4.78 -15.94 18.99
N VAL A 45 5.05 -16.58 17.85
CA VAL A 45 4.13 -16.50 16.72
C VAL A 45 2.88 -17.17 17.27
N PRO A 46 1.77 -16.43 17.46
CA PRO A 46 0.54 -17.05 17.94
C PRO A 46 0.22 -18.24 17.05
N ASP A 47 -0.43 -19.25 17.62
CA ASP A 47 -0.93 -20.39 16.86
C ASP A 47 -1.57 -19.88 15.57
N SER A 48 -1.25 -20.51 14.44
CA SER A 48 -1.68 -20.08 13.11
C SER A 48 -3.20 -20.14 13.03
N HIS A 49 -3.87 -19.08 13.47
CA HIS A 49 -5.31 -18.98 13.37
C HIS A 49 -5.67 -19.01 11.89
N PRO A 50 -6.53 -19.94 11.45
CA PRO A 50 -6.90 -20.03 10.06
C PRO A 50 -7.54 -18.70 9.64
N VAL A 51 -7.17 -18.22 8.46
CA VAL A 51 -7.78 -17.02 7.88
C VAL A 51 -9.29 -17.28 7.74
N PRO A 52 -10.16 -16.38 8.23
CA PRO A 52 -11.60 -16.52 8.10
C PRO A 52 -12.03 -16.79 6.65
N ALA A 53 -12.99 -17.70 6.46
CA ALA A 53 -13.44 -18.13 5.13
C ALA A 53 -13.92 -16.97 4.24
N GLU A 54 -14.45 -15.90 4.83
CA GLU A 54 -14.83 -14.69 4.11
C GLU A 54 -13.64 -13.97 3.50
N ILE A 55 -12.55 -13.80 4.26
CA ILE A 55 -11.31 -13.19 3.76
C ILE A 55 -10.73 -14.06 2.66
N GLU A 56 -10.79 -15.38 2.80
CA GLU A 56 -10.35 -16.31 1.75
C GLU A 56 -11.17 -16.17 0.45
N ARG A 57 -12.49 -16.00 0.54
CA ARG A 57 -13.33 -15.74 -0.63
C ARG A 57 -12.97 -14.43 -1.31
N LEU A 58 -12.77 -13.35 -0.55
CA LEU A 58 -12.37 -12.05 -1.08
C LEU A 58 -10.99 -12.11 -1.73
N ARG A 59 -10.04 -12.81 -1.09
CA ARG A 59 -8.70 -13.04 -1.62
C ARG A 59 -8.74 -13.78 -2.96
N ALA A 60 -9.54 -14.84 -3.05
CA ALA A 60 -9.71 -15.60 -4.29
C ALA A 60 -10.41 -14.78 -5.39
N ALA A 61 -11.38 -13.94 -5.06
CA ALA A 61 -12.03 -13.05 -6.03
C ALA A 61 -11.06 -11.98 -6.54
N LEU A 62 -10.27 -11.37 -5.65
CA LEU A 62 -9.26 -10.39 -6.00
C LEU A 62 -8.15 -10.99 -6.87
N SER A 63 -7.62 -12.17 -6.51
CA SER A 63 -6.59 -12.84 -7.32
C SER A 63 -7.08 -13.12 -8.74
N ARG A 64 -8.32 -13.60 -8.92
CA ARG A 64 -8.89 -13.78 -10.28
C ARG A 64 -8.99 -12.48 -11.04
N PHE A 65 -9.50 -11.41 -10.42
CA PHE A 65 -9.57 -10.11 -11.08
C PHE A 65 -8.19 -9.61 -11.54
N LEU A 66 -7.18 -9.79 -10.69
CA LEU A 66 -5.80 -9.38 -11.02
C LEU A 66 -5.20 -10.24 -12.13
N GLU A 67 -5.35 -11.56 -12.06
CA GLU A 67 -4.74 -12.52 -12.99
C GLU A 67 -5.47 -12.55 -14.35
N ASP A 68 -6.81 -12.50 -14.35
CA ASP A 68 -7.63 -12.70 -15.54
C ASP A 68 -7.95 -11.39 -16.27
N GLU A 69 -7.92 -10.24 -15.57
CA GLU A 69 -8.30 -8.95 -16.16
C GLU A 69 -7.17 -7.91 -16.10
N VAL A 70 -6.63 -7.61 -14.92
CA VAL A 70 -5.66 -6.49 -14.76
C VAL A 70 -4.32 -6.78 -15.42
N GLY A 71 -3.72 -7.95 -15.15
CA GLY A 71 -2.45 -8.35 -15.76
C GLY A 71 -2.48 -8.33 -17.30
N PRO A 72 -3.47 -8.97 -17.95
CA PRO A 72 -3.61 -8.90 -19.40
C PRO A 72 -3.80 -7.48 -19.94
N ALA A 73 -4.50 -6.61 -19.21
CA ALA A 73 -4.69 -5.20 -19.60
C ALA A 73 -3.37 -4.41 -19.50
N GLU A 74 -2.57 -4.65 -18.46
CA GLU A 74 -1.22 -4.09 -18.30
C GLU A 74 -0.29 -4.54 -19.43
N ASP A 75 -0.29 -5.83 -19.75
CA ASP A 75 0.52 -6.39 -20.82
C ASP A 75 0.16 -5.77 -22.19
N ALA A 76 -1.14 -5.66 -22.48
CA ALA A 76 -1.62 -5.06 -23.72
C ALA A 76 -1.24 -3.58 -23.84
N ALA A 77 -1.27 -2.85 -22.71
CA ALA A 77 -0.87 -1.45 -22.63
C ALA A 77 0.65 -1.25 -22.45
N ARG A 78 1.42 -2.33 -22.29
CA ARG A 78 2.87 -2.33 -22.01
C ARG A 78 3.26 -1.53 -20.77
N ILE A 79 2.51 -1.69 -19.70
CA ILE A 79 2.79 -1.04 -18.41
C ILE A 79 3.99 -1.71 -17.75
N ALA A 80 5.06 -0.96 -17.49
CA ALA A 80 6.22 -1.43 -16.73
C ALA A 80 6.34 -0.76 -15.35
N ASP A 81 5.84 0.47 -15.24
CA ASP A 81 5.77 1.26 -14.01
C ASP A 81 4.39 1.96 -13.91
N GLU A 82 4.00 2.37 -12.70
CA GLU A 82 2.73 3.10 -12.48
C GLU A 82 2.64 4.36 -13.35
N ALA A 83 3.77 5.03 -13.60
CA ALA A 83 3.83 6.22 -14.45
C ALA A 83 3.49 5.97 -15.93
N ASP A 84 3.52 4.71 -16.39
CA ASP A 84 3.15 4.35 -17.77
C ASP A 84 1.63 4.29 -17.96
N ALA A 85 0.86 4.23 -16.86
CA ALA A 85 -0.57 4.05 -16.91
C ALA A 85 -1.31 5.31 -17.37
N SER A 86 -2.23 5.13 -18.31
CA SER A 86 -3.17 6.20 -18.65
C SER A 86 -4.25 6.33 -17.58
N ALA A 87 -4.75 7.55 -17.37
CA ALA A 87 -5.89 7.80 -16.48
C ALA A 87 -7.13 6.96 -16.84
N ALA A 88 -7.30 6.62 -18.12
CA ALA A 88 -8.38 5.74 -18.58
C ALA A 88 -8.22 4.30 -18.07
N LEU A 89 -6.99 3.77 -18.09
CA LEU A 89 -6.70 2.42 -17.58
C LEU A 89 -6.84 2.40 -16.05
N GLU A 90 -6.32 3.39 -15.34
CA GLU A 90 -6.48 3.50 -13.89
C GLU A 90 -7.96 3.57 -13.47
N GLY A 91 -8.73 4.42 -14.17
CA GLY A 91 -10.16 4.58 -13.94
C GLY A 91 -10.92 3.29 -14.23
N TRP A 92 -10.55 2.55 -15.27
CA TRP A 92 -11.11 1.23 -15.56
C TRP A 92 -10.85 0.22 -14.44
N VAL A 93 -9.62 0.12 -13.92
CA VAL A 93 -9.31 -0.82 -12.81
C VAL A 93 -10.19 -0.53 -11.59
N ARG A 94 -10.31 0.75 -11.20
CA ARG A 94 -11.15 1.17 -10.06
C ARG A 94 -12.62 0.85 -10.30
N ALA A 95 -13.15 1.24 -11.46
CA ALA A 95 -14.56 1.03 -11.80
C ALA A 95 -14.90 -0.47 -11.88
N ARG A 96 -14.00 -1.26 -12.47
CA ARG A 96 -14.17 -2.71 -12.60
C ARG A 96 -14.12 -3.40 -11.24
N SER A 97 -13.16 -3.04 -10.39
CA SER A 97 -13.10 -3.51 -9.01
C SER A 97 -14.36 -3.13 -8.21
N ALA A 98 -14.89 -1.91 -8.38
CA ALA A 98 -16.11 -1.48 -7.72
C ALA A 98 -17.32 -2.31 -8.15
N ALA A 99 -17.43 -2.63 -9.45
CA ALA A 99 -18.49 -3.51 -9.97
C ALA A 99 -18.40 -4.95 -9.42
N LEU A 100 -17.20 -5.41 -9.07
CA LEU A 100 -16.96 -6.71 -8.42
C LEU A 100 -17.15 -6.68 -6.90
N GLY A 101 -17.45 -5.51 -6.31
CA GLY A 101 -17.58 -5.33 -4.86
C GLY A 101 -16.25 -5.31 -4.10
N LEU A 102 -15.12 -5.27 -4.80
CA LEU A 102 -13.79 -5.32 -4.19
C LEU A 102 -13.31 -3.93 -3.74
N TYR A 103 -13.64 -2.88 -4.50
CA TYR A 103 -13.07 -1.55 -4.27
C TYR A 103 -13.35 -0.99 -2.87
N ARG A 104 -14.53 -1.25 -2.31
CA ARG A 104 -14.96 -0.69 -1.01
C ARG A 104 -14.73 -1.65 0.16
N VAL A 105 -14.07 -2.79 -0.07
CA VAL A 105 -13.99 -3.88 0.92
C VAL A 105 -13.23 -3.48 2.19
N LEU A 106 -12.22 -2.60 2.05
CA LEU A 106 -11.42 -2.09 3.17
C LEU A 106 -12.10 -0.94 3.93
N GLN A 107 -13.12 -0.33 3.33
CA GLN A 107 -13.79 0.81 3.92
C GLN A 107 -14.60 0.38 5.16
N PRO A 108 -14.65 1.19 6.22
CA PRO A 108 -15.48 0.93 7.38
C PRO A 108 -16.97 0.71 7.05
N ALA A 109 -17.63 -0.15 7.81
CA ALA A 109 -19.03 -0.51 7.57
C ALA A 109 -19.99 0.68 7.74
N ASP A 110 -19.71 1.59 8.68
CA ASP A 110 -20.46 2.84 8.91
C ASP A 110 -20.32 3.84 7.74
N LEU A 111 -19.34 3.63 6.86
CA LEU A 111 -19.16 4.38 5.60
C LEU A 111 -19.73 3.62 4.38
N GLY A 112 -20.44 2.51 4.60
CA GLY A 112 -20.98 1.65 3.55
C GLY A 112 -19.91 0.83 2.84
N GLY A 113 -18.86 0.44 3.56
CA GLY A 113 -17.79 -0.44 3.09
C GLY A 113 -17.91 -1.87 3.59
N GLY A 114 -16.95 -2.71 3.22
CA GLY A 114 -16.92 -4.13 3.61
C GLY A 114 -16.44 -4.38 5.04
N GLY A 115 -15.71 -3.44 5.65
CA GLY A 115 -15.33 -3.50 7.06
C GLY A 115 -14.48 -4.72 7.44
N VAL A 116 -13.65 -5.25 6.55
CA VAL A 116 -12.93 -6.54 6.74
C VAL A 116 -11.85 -6.54 7.83
N GLY A 117 -11.58 -5.39 8.43
CA GLY A 117 -10.62 -5.24 9.51
C GLY A 117 -9.16 -5.44 9.08
N ALA A 118 -8.26 -5.41 10.07
CA ALA A 118 -6.82 -5.43 9.82
C ALA A 118 -6.33 -6.72 9.15
N LEU A 119 -6.86 -7.89 9.57
CA LEU A 119 -6.46 -9.17 8.98
C LEU A 119 -6.88 -9.27 7.51
N GLY A 120 -8.11 -8.84 7.17
CA GLY A 120 -8.59 -8.81 5.79
C GLY A 120 -7.78 -7.85 4.93
N MET A 121 -7.50 -6.64 5.45
CA MET A 121 -6.65 -5.67 4.77
C MET A 121 -5.27 -6.23 4.42
N VAL A 122 -4.59 -6.87 5.39
CA VAL A 122 -3.28 -7.48 5.17
C VAL A 122 -3.38 -8.60 4.13
N ALA A 123 -4.34 -9.51 4.26
CA ALA A 123 -4.49 -10.64 3.34
C ALA A 123 -4.77 -10.20 1.90
N LEU A 124 -5.54 -9.12 1.71
CA LEU A 124 -5.86 -8.58 0.38
C LEU A 124 -4.67 -7.83 -0.22
N HIS A 125 -3.95 -7.02 0.55
CA HIS A 125 -2.73 -6.37 0.08
C HIS A 125 -1.61 -7.37 -0.26
N GLU A 126 -1.51 -8.47 0.49
CA GLU A 126 -0.61 -9.57 0.16
C GLU A 126 -0.97 -10.21 -1.19
N ALA A 127 -2.26 -10.40 -1.47
CA ALA A 127 -2.70 -10.93 -2.76
C ALA A 127 -2.40 -9.98 -3.92
N VAL A 128 -2.54 -8.66 -3.73
CA VAL A 128 -2.08 -7.65 -4.70
C VAL A 128 -0.57 -7.76 -4.91
N GLY A 129 0.23 -7.76 -3.85
CA GLY A 129 1.68 -7.86 -3.97
C GLY A 129 2.15 -9.16 -4.62
N ARG A 130 1.42 -10.27 -4.41
CA ARG A 130 1.72 -11.58 -5.01
C ARG A 130 1.37 -11.65 -6.50
N SER A 131 0.39 -10.88 -6.99
CA SER A 131 0.01 -10.93 -8.40
C SER A 131 1.08 -10.35 -9.32
N GLY A 132 1.87 -9.40 -8.83
CA GLY A 132 2.87 -8.69 -9.63
C GLY A 132 2.28 -7.65 -10.58
N CYS A 133 0.96 -7.42 -10.55
CA CYS A 133 0.30 -6.37 -11.34
C CYS A 133 0.75 -4.99 -10.83
N VAL A 134 1.20 -4.13 -11.74
CA VAL A 134 1.67 -2.77 -11.41
C VAL A 134 0.53 -1.92 -10.84
N LEU A 135 -0.65 -2.02 -11.44
CA LEU A 135 -1.87 -1.29 -11.12
C LEU A 135 -2.79 -2.05 -10.17
N GLY A 136 -2.38 -3.22 -9.67
CA GLY A 136 -3.18 -4.02 -8.74
C GLY A 136 -3.57 -3.27 -7.47
N HIS A 137 -2.76 -2.30 -7.05
CA HIS A 137 -3.06 -1.45 -5.90
C HIS A 137 -4.33 -0.59 -6.08
N LEU A 138 -4.71 -0.29 -7.32
CA LEU A 138 -5.93 0.47 -7.64
C LEU A 138 -7.21 -0.36 -7.44
N ALA A 139 -7.09 -1.69 -7.36
CA ALA A 139 -8.21 -2.58 -7.13
C ALA A 139 -8.81 -2.41 -5.73
N LEU A 140 -8.06 -1.88 -4.76
CA LEU A 140 -8.53 -1.69 -3.39
C LEU A 140 -8.60 -0.20 -3.07
N GLY A 141 -9.81 0.29 -2.83
CA GLY A 141 -10.02 1.64 -2.31
C GLY A 141 -9.55 1.74 -0.87
N GLY A 142 -8.92 2.85 -0.52
CA GLY A 142 -8.51 3.13 0.86
C GLY A 142 -9.70 3.27 1.81
N ASP A 143 -9.43 3.19 3.11
CA ASP A 143 -10.40 3.31 4.20
C ASP A 143 -10.89 4.75 4.46
N GLY A 144 -10.41 5.72 3.69
CA GLY A 144 -10.65 7.15 3.85
C GLY A 144 -9.60 7.89 4.70
N GLY A 145 -8.63 7.18 5.30
CA GLY A 145 -7.47 7.76 5.98
C GLY A 145 -7.84 8.83 7.02
N LEU A 146 -7.23 10.02 6.90
CA LEU A 146 -7.53 11.17 7.75
C LEU A 146 -8.85 11.86 7.38
N LEU A 147 -9.32 11.72 6.13
CA LEU A 147 -10.57 12.34 5.69
C LEU A 147 -11.79 11.77 6.43
N ARG A 148 -11.67 10.58 7.05
CA ARG A 148 -12.73 10.03 7.90
C ARG A 148 -13.06 10.92 9.11
N PHE A 149 -12.13 11.75 9.53
CA PHE A 149 -12.30 12.71 10.64
C PHE A 149 -12.82 14.08 10.17
N SER A 150 -13.03 14.26 8.86
CA SER A 150 -13.62 15.48 8.32
C SER A 150 -15.12 15.57 8.65
N SER A 151 -15.63 16.80 8.76
CA SER A 151 -17.03 17.10 9.07
C SER A 151 -17.64 18.10 8.10
N GLY A 152 -18.97 18.11 8.00
CA GLY A 152 -19.73 19.05 7.18
C GLY A 152 -19.24 19.10 5.72
N ALA A 153 -19.01 20.30 5.20
CA ALA A 153 -18.60 20.53 3.82
C ALA A 153 -17.29 19.82 3.41
N GLN A 154 -16.36 19.60 4.35
CA GLN A 154 -15.12 18.86 4.05
C GLN A 154 -15.40 17.39 3.73
N ARG A 155 -16.32 16.77 4.48
CA ARG A 155 -16.69 15.38 4.29
C ARG A 155 -17.37 15.17 2.94
N GLU A 156 -18.31 16.04 2.60
CA GLU A 156 -19.03 16.00 1.32
C GLU A 156 -18.10 16.23 0.14
N ARG A 157 -17.22 17.23 0.25
CA ARG A 157 -16.30 17.61 -0.84
C ARG A 157 -15.16 16.63 -1.05
N PHE A 158 -14.63 16.00 0.01
CA PHE A 158 -13.39 15.22 -0.08
C PHE A 158 -13.56 13.74 0.23
N LEU A 159 -14.23 13.38 1.33
CA LEU A 159 -14.35 11.97 1.72
C LEU A 159 -15.23 11.18 0.74
N GLY A 160 -16.40 11.73 0.40
CA GLY A 160 -17.35 11.07 -0.51
C GLY A 160 -16.73 10.63 -1.84
N PRO A 161 -16.11 11.55 -2.61
CA PRO A 161 -15.44 11.22 -3.86
C PRO A 161 -14.32 10.19 -3.72
N VAL A 162 -13.53 10.26 -2.64
CA VAL A 162 -12.46 9.27 -2.37
C VAL A 162 -13.04 7.88 -2.13
N LEU A 163 -14.10 7.77 -1.32
CA LEU A 163 -14.73 6.47 -1.06
C LEU A 163 -15.37 5.85 -2.31
N ARG A 164 -15.79 6.67 -3.28
CA ARG A 164 -16.33 6.22 -4.57
C ARG A 164 -15.27 5.97 -5.65
N GLY A 165 -14.01 6.34 -5.40
CA GLY A 165 -12.91 6.21 -6.35
C GLY A 165 -12.91 7.27 -7.45
N GLU A 166 -13.67 8.35 -7.28
CA GLU A 166 -13.71 9.52 -8.17
C GLU A 166 -12.55 10.49 -7.93
N SER A 167 -11.85 10.32 -6.80
CA SER A 167 -10.70 11.14 -6.42
C SER A 167 -9.70 10.30 -5.64
N THR A 168 -8.43 10.70 -5.71
CA THR A 168 -7.34 10.06 -4.97
C THR A 168 -6.89 10.96 -3.83
N ALA A 169 -6.70 10.37 -2.65
CA ALA A 169 -6.08 11.04 -1.51
C ALA A 169 -4.62 10.60 -1.39
N ALA A 170 -3.74 11.55 -1.07
CA ALA A 170 -2.32 11.31 -0.81
C ALA A 170 -1.87 12.05 0.45
N LEU A 171 -0.88 11.49 1.13
CA LEU A 171 -0.24 12.13 2.28
C LEU A 171 1.07 12.79 1.83
N ALA A 172 1.21 14.09 2.10
CA ALA A 172 2.37 14.89 1.72
C ALA A 172 3.15 15.36 2.96
N PHE A 173 3.75 14.40 3.70
CA PHE A 173 4.58 14.70 4.88
C PHE A 173 6.05 14.97 4.55
N THR A 174 6.52 14.51 3.39
CA THR A 174 7.93 14.61 3.01
C THR A 174 8.25 16.03 2.57
N ASP A 175 9.11 16.72 3.32
CA ASP A 175 9.63 18.04 2.98
C ASP A 175 11.01 17.99 2.31
N ALA A 176 11.35 19.06 1.61
CA ALA A 176 12.72 19.28 1.15
C ALA A 176 13.68 19.30 2.35
N ARG A 177 14.87 18.71 2.20
CA ARG A 177 15.91 18.69 3.25
C ARG A 177 16.27 20.10 3.72
N GLU A 178 16.20 21.05 2.81
CA GLU A 178 16.44 22.48 3.00
C GLU A 178 15.13 23.21 2.69
N GLY A 179 14.22 23.25 3.66
CA GLY A 179 12.90 23.88 3.51
C GLY A 179 12.30 24.25 4.86
N PRO A 180 11.26 25.11 4.88
CA PRO A 180 10.54 25.40 6.11
C PRO A 180 9.93 24.10 6.64
N ARG A 181 10.10 23.81 7.94
CA ARG A 181 9.47 22.64 8.57
C ARG A 181 7.95 22.78 8.47
N THR A 182 7.26 21.76 7.98
CA THR A 182 5.78 21.67 7.94
C THR A 182 5.10 21.54 9.29
N THR A 183 5.85 21.65 10.40
CA THR A 183 5.26 21.71 11.73
C THR A 183 4.40 22.97 11.84
N ALA A 184 3.07 22.78 11.94
CA ALA A 184 2.16 23.85 12.27
C ALA A 184 2.63 24.50 13.58
N ARG A 185 2.89 25.82 13.54
CA ARG A 185 3.12 26.56 14.79
C ARG A 185 1.80 26.58 15.52
N GLY A 186 1.77 26.06 16.74
CA GLY A 186 0.63 26.26 17.63
C GLY A 186 0.45 27.76 17.84
N CYS A 187 -0.73 28.28 17.52
CA CYS A 187 -1.16 29.58 17.99
C CYS A 187 -1.46 29.43 19.48
N GLY A 188 -0.51 29.81 20.32
CA GLY A 188 -0.72 30.08 21.74
C GLY A 188 -1.09 31.53 21.95
#